data_AF-A0A9X8YM30-F1
#
_entry.id   AF-A0A9X8YM30-F1
#
_cell.length_a   1.000
_cell.length_b   1.000
_cell.length_c   1.000
_cell.angle_alpha   90.00
_cell.angle_beta   90.00
_cell.angle_gamma   90.00
#
_symmetry.space_group_name_H-M   'P 1'
#
loop_
_entity.id
_entity.type
_entity.pdbx_description
1 polymer ?
#
loop_
_entity_poly.entity_id
_entity_poly.type
_entity_poly.pdbx_seq_one_letter_code
_entity_poly.pdbx_strand_id
1 'polypeptide(L)' 'LVLLINVVALLAAALHTKTWFDLAPKAANIVVNSEKMGPGPIVKGLWAVTIVVSVVILAVALF' A
#
# COMPACT_ATOMS: atom_id res chain seq x y z
N LEU A 1 -14.75 3.49 -24.33
CA LEU A 1 -15.17 2.44 -23.38
C LEU A 1 -13.98 1.87 -22.59
N VAL A 2 -12.95 1.33 -23.26
CA VAL A 2 -11.78 0.69 -22.59
C VAL A 2 -11.05 1.62 -21.61
N LEU A 3 -10.79 2.88 -22.00
CA LEU A 3 -10.15 3.86 -21.12
C LEU A 3 -10.90 4.04 -19.79
N LEU A 4 -12.23 4.14 -19.85
CA LEU A 4 -13.07 4.34 -18.66
C LEU A 4 -12.99 3.11 -17.73
N ILE A 5 -12.99 1.90 -18.29
CA ILE A 5 -12.82 0.67 -17.50
C ILE A 5 -11.46 0.66 -16.81
N ASN A 6 -10.40 1.08 -17.49
CA ASN A 6 -9.06 1.14 -16.90
C ASN A 6 -8.97 2.19 -15.77
N VAL A 7 -9.64 3.33 -15.90
CA VAL A 7 -9.72 4.33 -14.82
C VAL A 7 -10.46 3.75 -13.61
N VAL A 8 -11.60 3.06 -13.83
CA VAL A 8 -12.33 2.40 -12.75
C VAL A 8 -11.48 1.30 -12.09
N ALA A 9 -10.75 0.50 -12.88
CA ALA A 9 -9.84 -0.52 -12.38
C ALA A 9 -8.73 0.10 -11.50
N LEU A 10 -8.15 1.22 -11.94
CA LEU A 10 -7.13 1.94 -11.17
C LEU A 10 -7.68 2.46 -9.84
N LEU A 11 -8.88 3.06 -9.84
CA LEU A 11 -9.54 3.54 -8.62
C LEU A 11 -9.87 2.38 -7.67
N ALA A 12 -10.36 1.25 -8.18
CA ALA A 12 -10.64 0.06 -7.39
C ALA A 12 -9.35 -0.52 -6.78
N ALA A 13 -8.25 -0.56 -7.54
CA ALA A 13 -6.95 -1.00 -7.04
C ALA A 13 -6.39 -0.07 -5.95
N ALA A 14 -6.59 1.25 -6.09
CA ALA A 14 -6.22 2.21 -5.06
C ALA A 14 -7.04 2.02 -3.78
N LEU A 15 -8.36 1.79 -3.90
CA LEU A 15 -9.22 1.48 -2.77
C LEU A 15 -8.82 0.18 -2.07
N HIS A 16 -8.54 -0.87 -2.85
CA HIS A 16 -8.03 -2.15 -2.35
C HIS A 16 -6.72 -1.96 -1.59
N THR A 17 -5.78 -1.19 -2.14
CA THR A 17 -4.48 -0.93 -1.50
C THR A 17 -4.67 -0.24 -0.15
N LYS A 18 -5.53 0.79 -0.07
CA LYS A 18 -5.85 1.46 1.19
C LYS A 18 -6.39 0.46 2.22
N THR A 19 -7.45 -0.27 1.87
CA THR A 19 -8.12 -1.16 2.83
C THR A 19 -7.20 -2.32 3.26
N TRP A 20 -6.42 -2.87 2.33
CA TRP A 20 -5.43 -3.89 2.63
C TRP A 20 -4.37 -3.38 3.60
N PHE A 21 -3.85 -2.17 3.40
CA PHE A 21 -2.81 -1.60 4.27
C PHE A 21 -3.33 -1.32 5.68
N ASP A 22 -4.60 -0.97 5.84
CA ASP A 22 -5.21 -0.79 7.17
C ASP A 22 -5.50 -2.12 7.89
N LEU A 23 -5.78 -3.19 7.14
CA LEU A 23 -6.19 -4.48 7.68
C LEU A 23 -5.01 -5.43 7.93
N ALA A 24 -4.03 -5.50 7.02
CA ALA A 24 -2.91 -6.43 7.11
C ALA A 24 -2.10 -6.31 8.42
N PRO A 25 -1.79 -5.10 8.94
CA PRO A 25 -1.05 -4.95 10.20
C PRO A 25 -1.76 -5.53 11.42
N LYS A 26 -3.09 -5.66 11.39
CA LYS A 26 -3.87 -6.18 12.52
C LYS A 26 -3.65 -7.67 12.75
N ALA A 27 -3.19 -8.40 11.73
CA ALA A 27 -2.81 -9.81 11.85
C ALA A 27 -1.42 -10.00 12.48
N ALA A 28 -0.61 -8.94 12.57
CA ALA A 28 0.70 -8.98 13.21
C ALA A 28 0.60 -8.75 14.72
N ASN A 29 1.35 -9.52 15.50
CA ASN A 29 1.48 -9.33 16.95
C ASN A 29 2.91 -8.92 17.30
N ILE A 30 3.22 -7.63 17.14
CA ILE A 30 4.54 -7.08 17.39
C ILE A 30 4.52 -6.31 18.72
N VAL A 31 5.47 -6.62 19.60
CA VAL A 31 5.66 -5.96 20.90
C VAL A 31 6.99 -5.22 20.87
N VAL A 32 6.97 -3.94 21.24
CA VAL A 32 8.14 -3.06 21.30
C VAL A 32 8.14 -2.40 22.67
N ASN A 33 9.26 -2.48 23.41
CA ASN A 33 9.38 -1.94 24.77
C ASN A 33 8.27 -2.42 25.72
N SER A 34 7.92 -3.71 25.64
CA SER A 34 6.84 -4.33 26.44
C SER A 34 5.43 -3.82 26.14
N GLU A 35 5.22 -3.00 25.12
CA GLU A 35 3.90 -2.54 24.65
C GLU A 35 3.57 -3.13 23.27
N LYS A 36 2.31 -3.51 23.05
CA LYS A 36 1.85 -3.94 21.73
C LYS A 36 1.86 -2.74 20.77
N MET A 37 2.64 -2.84 19.71
CA MET A 37 2.74 -1.78 18.72
C MET A 37 1.42 -1.64 17.95
N GLY A 38 0.94 -0.40 17.81
CA GLY A 38 -0.20 -0.09 16.95
C GLY A 38 0.09 -0.35 15.46
N PRO A 39 -0.93 -0.30 14.59
CA PRO A 39 -0.77 -0.60 13.16
C PRO A 39 -0.05 0.51 12.37
N GLY A 40 -0.07 1.75 12.88
CA GLY A 40 0.39 2.96 12.17
C GLY A 40 1.81 2.88 11.58
N PRO A 41 2.84 2.39 12.30
CA PRO A 41 4.18 2.23 11.75
C PRO A 41 4.22 1.32 10.52
N ILE A 42 3.50 0.20 10.54
CA ILE A 42 3.45 -0.76 9.43
C ILE A 42 2.71 -0.13 8.23
N VAL A 43 1.58 0.53 8.46
CA VAL A 43 0.83 1.24 7.39
C VAL A 43 1.72 2.24 6.67
N LYS A 44 2.47 3.06 7.42
CA LYS A 44 3.39 4.05 6.85
C LYS A 44 4.51 3.38 6.05
N GLY A 45 5.06 2.29 6.56
CA GLY A 45 6.07 1.50 5.86
C GLY A 45 5.56 0.93 4.53
N LEU A 46 4.36 0.36 4.52
CA LEU A 46 3.74 -0.18 3.30
C LEU A 46 3.52 0.91 2.24
N TRP A 47 3.04 2.09 2.62
CA TRP A 47 2.90 3.23 1.69
C TRP A 47 4.26 3.73 1.16
N ALA A 48 5.29 3.79 2.00
CA ALA A 48 6.63 4.17 1.57
C ALA A 48 7.17 3.19 0.50
N VAL A 49 6.98 1.88 0.72
CA VAL A 49 7.35 0.85 -0.27
C VAL A 49 6.56 1.02 -1.56
N THR A 50 5.24 1.24 -1.50
CA THR A 50 4.42 1.46 -2.70
C THR A 50 4.92 2.65 -3.52
N ILE A 51 5.27 3.76 -2.88
CA ILE A 51 5.81 4.95 -3.57
C ILE A 51 7.13 4.61 -4.26
N VAL A 52 8.07 4.00 -3.54
CA VAL A 52 9.38 3.61 -4.09
C VAL A 52 9.22 2.66 -5.27
N VAL A 53 8.43 1.60 -5.12
CA VAL A 53 8.19 0.61 -6.18
C VAL A 53 7.52 1.26 -7.39
N SER A 54 6.54 2.14 -7.18
CA SER A 54 5.86 2.85 -8.28
C SER A 54 6.82 3.73 -9.07
N VAL A 55 7.69 4.47 -8.39
CA VAL A 55 8.72 5.31 -9.03
C VAL A 55 9.71 4.46 -9.82
N VAL A 56 10.19 3.35 -9.24
CA VAL A 56 11.12 2.43 -9.92
C VAL A 56 10.49 1.82 -11.17
N ILE A 57 9.24 1.35 -11.07
CA ILE A 57 8.51 0.80 -12.22
C ILE A 57 8.39 1.84 -13.33
N LEU A 58 7.98 3.07 -12.99
CA LEU A 58 7.87 4.14 -13.99
C LEU A 58 9.22 4.51 -14.60
N ALA A 59 10.30 4.53 -13.82
CA ALA A 59 11.63 4.83 -14.33
C ALA A 59 12.10 3.76 -15.33
N VAL A 60 11.99 2.47 -14.96
CA VAL A 60 12.40 1.35 -15.83
C VAL A 60 11.51 1.21 -17.06
N ALA A 61 10.22 1.55 -16.95
CA ALA A 61 9.30 1.44 -18.07
C ALA A 61 9.44 2.58 -19.10
N LEU A 62 9.98 3.74 -18.69
CA LEU A 62 10.05 4.94 -19.52
C LEU A 62 11.47 5.32 -19.96
N PHE A 63 12.52 4.71 -19.38
CA PHE A 63 13.94 4.97 -19.68
C PHE A 63 14.70 3.65 -19.83
#